data_AF-A0AA96JQX9-F1
#
_entry.id   AF-A0AA96JQX9-F1
#
_cell.length_a   1.000
_cell.length_b   1.000
_cell.length_c   1.000
_cell.angle_alpha   90.00
_cell.angle_beta   90.00
_cell.angle_gamma   90.00
#
_symmetry.space_group_name_H-M   'P 1'
#
loop_
_entity.id
_entity.type
_entity.pdbx_description
1 polymer ?
#
loop_
_entity_poly.entity_id
_entity_poly.type
_entity_poly.pdbx_seq_one_letter_code
_entity_poly.pdbx_strand_id
1 'polypeptide(L)'
;MTQPRQLGYSDELLADGTVHRRYEDGRSEWRHRGAAGLVHWNDSTGRAGTDEPLGRDLVKRTRDDGFTEYGRDIGYGRTVWARGELVTVNRTAFRGRLGVVLGALGVAGAAAVAVSQFPPLELGPDEEEALRQEAARARAANANSSSGGDGSGSSGDGGGDSGTDYADDHDWDGSGDDGWDGDFG
;
A
#
# COMPACT_ATOMS: atom_id res chain seq x y z
N MET A 1 11.22 -27.75 -10.08
CA MET A 1 10.66 -26.70 -9.21
C MET A 1 9.16 -26.76 -9.35
N THR A 2 8.44 -27.04 -8.28
CA THR A 2 6.97 -27.04 -8.28
C THR A 2 6.52 -25.59 -8.32
N GLN A 3 5.67 -25.23 -9.30
CA GLN A 3 5.15 -23.88 -9.33
C GLN A 3 4.26 -23.62 -8.11
N PRO A 4 4.31 -22.41 -7.54
CA PRO A 4 3.46 -22.06 -6.40
C PRO A 4 2.00 -22.16 -6.80
N ARG A 5 1.16 -22.68 -5.90
CA ARG A 5 -0.29 -22.65 -6.10
C ARG A 5 -0.74 -21.19 -6.11
N GLN A 6 -1.51 -20.81 -7.11
CA GLN A 6 -2.11 -19.48 -7.18
C GLN A 6 -3.57 -19.54 -6.77
N LEU A 7 -4.02 -18.52 -6.04
CA LEU A 7 -5.40 -18.33 -5.65
C LEU A 7 -5.80 -16.87 -5.92
N GLY A 8 -6.57 -16.65 -6.97
CA GLY A 8 -7.14 -15.33 -7.23
C GLY A 8 -8.21 -14.95 -6.20
N TYR A 9 -8.40 -13.64 -6.03
CA TYR A 9 -9.53 -13.10 -5.30
C TYR A 9 -9.99 -11.76 -5.89
N SER A 10 -11.23 -11.38 -5.61
CA SER A 10 -11.80 -10.06 -5.91
C SER A 10 -12.34 -9.43 -4.62
N ASP A 11 -12.03 -8.17 -4.41
CA ASP A 11 -12.46 -7.33 -3.30
C ASP A 11 -13.59 -6.42 -3.77
N GLU A 12 -14.59 -6.24 -2.92
CA GLU A 12 -15.69 -5.31 -3.11
C GLU A 12 -15.81 -4.47 -1.85
N LEU A 13 -15.77 -3.15 -1.97
CA LEU A 13 -16.02 -2.25 -0.84
C LEU A 13 -17.54 -2.16 -0.63
N LEU A 14 -18.01 -2.61 0.53
CA LEU A 14 -19.41 -2.56 0.91
C LEU A 14 -19.77 -1.18 1.50
N ALA A 15 -21.06 -0.89 1.56
CA ALA A 15 -21.58 0.40 2.04
C ALA A 15 -21.28 0.68 3.53
N ASP A 16 -21.03 -0.37 4.32
CA ASP A 16 -20.65 -0.28 5.74
C ASP A 16 -19.14 -0.06 5.95
N GLY A 17 -18.35 0.07 4.87
CA GLY A 17 -16.90 0.23 4.92
C GLY A 17 -16.12 -1.08 5.07
N THR A 18 -16.80 -2.22 5.16
CA THR A 18 -16.19 -3.55 5.12
C THR A 18 -15.78 -3.90 3.69
N VAL A 19 -14.64 -4.56 3.52
CA VAL A 19 -14.23 -5.14 2.24
C VAL A 19 -14.66 -6.59 2.19
N HIS A 20 -15.47 -6.96 1.21
CA HIS A 20 -15.83 -8.33 0.91
C HIS A 20 -14.89 -8.90 -0.15
N ARG A 21 -14.02 -9.81 0.27
CA ARG A 21 -13.10 -10.56 -0.58
C ARG A 21 -13.71 -11.90 -0.97
N ARG A 22 -13.78 -12.20 -2.25
CA ARG A 22 -14.20 -13.51 -2.79
C ARG A 22 -13.04 -14.20 -3.48
N TYR A 23 -12.71 -15.40 -3.03
CA TYR A 23 -11.66 -16.23 -3.61
C TYR A 23 -12.19 -17.10 -4.76
N GLU A 24 -11.30 -17.49 -5.66
CA GLU A 24 -11.65 -18.39 -6.79
C GLU A 24 -12.08 -19.78 -6.36
N ASP A 25 -11.66 -20.22 -5.17
CA ASP A 25 -12.07 -21.50 -4.59
C ASP A 25 -13.46 -21.47 -3.93
N GLY A 26 -14.19 -20.35 -4.07
CA GLY A 26 -15.54 -20.16 -3.56
C GLY A 26 -15.61 -19.64 -2.13
N ARG A 27 -14.49 -19.54 -1.41
CA ARG A 27 -14.46 -18.94 -0.08
C ARG A 27 -14.66 -17.43 -0.16
N SER A 28 -15.26 -16.86 0.88
CA SER A 28 -15.39 -15.40 1.04
C SER A 28 -14.80 -14.98 2.37
N GLU A 29 -14.25 -13.76 2.43
CA GLU A 29 -13.65 -13.17 3.62
C GLU A 29 -14.11 -11.71 3.71
N TRP A 30 -14.71 -11.34 4.85
CA TRP A 30 -15.06 -9.95 5.15
C TRP A 30 -13.93 -9.35 5.98
N ARG A 31 -13.48 -8.16 5.59
CA ARG A 31 -12.30 -7.51 6.14
C ARG A 31 -12.64 -6.10 6.58
N HIS A 32 -12.27 -5.74 7.79
CA HIS A 32 -12.42 -4.38 8.30
C HIS A 32 -11.08 -3.85 8.81
N ARG A 33 -10.78 -2.60 8.47
CA ARG A 33 -9.54 -1.94 8.87
C ARG A 33 -9.69 -1.38 10.29
N GLY A 34 -8.83 -1.83 11.19
CA GLY A 34 -8.68 -1.30 12.55
C GLY A 34 -7.60 -0.22 12.64
N ALA A 35 -7.26 0.12 13.88
CA ALA A 35 -6.21 1.08 14.18
C ALA A 35 -4.82 0.59 13.71
N ALA A 36 -3.90 1.52 13.49
CA ALA A 36 -2.51 1.24 13.10
C ALA A 36 -2.36 0.38 11.82
N GLY A 37 -3.40 0.27 10.99
CA GLY A 37 -3.39 -0.53 9.77
C GLY A 37 -3.67 -2.01 9.97
N LEU A 38 -4.01 -2.45 11.20
CA LEU A 38 -4.52 -3.80 11.46
C LEU A 38 -5.75 -4.07 10.60
N VAL A 39 -5.89 -5.30 10.10
CA VAL A 39 -7.08 -5.72 9.37
C VAL A 39 -7.65 -6.95 10.04
N HIS A 40 -8.84 -6.82 10.59
CA HIS A 40 -9.58 -7.94 11.12
C HIS A 40 -10.36 -8.59 10.00
N TRP A 41 -10.44 -9.92 10.02
CA TRP A 41 -11.13 -10.68 8.99
C TRP A 41 -11.94 -11.83 9.57
N ASN A 42 -13.01 -12.19 8.87
CA ASN A 42 -13.79 -13.40 9.11
C ASN A 42 -14.14 -14.03 7.76
N ASP A 43 -14.11 -15.36 7.67
CA ASP A 43 -14.39 -16.09 6.44
C ASP A 43 -15.72 -16.82 6.45
N SER A 44 -16.16 -17.27 5.27
CA SER A 44 -17.41 -18.00 5.07
C SER A 44 -17.44 -19.38 5.72
N THR A 45 -16.32 -19.86 6.27
CA THR A 45 -16.21 -21.12 7.02
C THR A 45 -16.26 -20.91 8.54
N GLY A 46 -16.43 -19.66 8.98
CA GLY A 46 -16.48 -19.29 10.39
C GLY A 46 -15.13 -19.08 11.04
N ARG A 47 -14.02 -19.05 10.27
CA ARG A 47 -12.71 -18.68 10.81
C ARG A 47 -12.58 -17.19 10.88
N ALA A 48 -11.90 -16.68 11.90
CA ALA A 48 -11.60 -15.27 12.03
C ALA A 48 -10.13 -15.04 12.42
N GLY A 49 -9.68 -13.80 12.29
CA GLY A 49 -8.34 -13.42 12.68
C GLY A 49 -8.02 -11.97 12.42
N THR A 50 -6.74 -11.65 12.54
CA THR A 50 -6.19 -10.32 12.30
C THR A 50 -4.95 -10.43 11.44
N ASP A 51 -4.83 -9.55 10.45
CA ASP A 51 -3.64 -9.31 9.67
C ASP A 51 -2.96 -8.05 10.19
N GLU A 52 -1.77 -8.21 10.76
CA GLU A 52 -0.89 -7.17 11.23
C GLU A 52 0.17 -6.86 10.17
N PRO A 53 0.15 -5.66 9.57
CA PRO A 53 1.20 -5.25 8.65
C PRO A 53 2.49 -4.89 9.40
N LEU A 54 3.53 -5.69 9.15
CA LEU A 54 4.89 -5.53 9.65
C LEU A 54 5.76 -4.79 8.61
N GLY A 55 6.97 -4.37 9.01
CA GLY A 55 7.94 -3.76 8.11
C GLY A 55 8.35 -4.68 6.96
N ARG A 56 8.94 -4.11 5.90
CA ARG A 56 9.48 -4.86 4.74
C ARG A 56 8.42 -5.71 4.03
N ASP A 57 7.24 -5.14 3.82
CA ASP A 57 6.12 -5.78 3.10
C ASP A 57 5.63 -7.09 3.74
N LEU A 58 5.95 -7.32 5.02
CA LEU A 58 5.50 -8.50 5.75
C LEU A 58 4.11 -8.27 6.34
N VAL A 59 3.32 -9.34 6.36
CA VAL A 59 2.01 -9.37 7.02
C VAL A 59 2.01 -10.57 7.95
N LYS A 60 1.76 -10.34 9.24
CA LYS A 60 1.51 -11.40 10.21
C LYS A 60 0.01 -11.65 10.28
N ARG A 61 -0.44 -12.83 9.91
CA ARG A 61 -1.83 -13.27 10.04
C ARG A 61 -1.94 -14.15 11.28
N THR A 62 -2.69 -13.69 12.28
CA THR A 62 -3.01 -14.45 13.49
C THR A 62 -4.48 -14.81 13.48
N ARG A 63 -4.77 -16.12 13.54
CA ARG A 63 -6.12 -16.66 13.62
C ARG A 63 -6.64 -16.62 15.07
N ASP A 64 -7.94 -16.73 15.21
CA ASP A 64 -8.63 -16.83 16.51
C ASP A 64 -8.17 -18.03 17.37
N ASP A 65 -7.75 -19.13 16.73
CA ASP A 65 -7.14 -20.30 17.37
C ASP A 65 -5.68 -20.08 17.82
N GLY A 66 -5.12 -18.89 17.59
CA GLY A 66 -3.75 -18.51 17.94
C GLY A 66 -2.70 -18.91 16.89
N PHE A 67 -3.08 -19.64 15.83
CA PHE A 67 -2.16 -19.96 14.75
C PHE A 67 -1.69 -18.70 14.04
N THR A 68 -0.37 -18.59 13.85
CA THR A 68 0.25 -17.46 13.18
C THR A 68 0.93 -17.92 11.90
N GLU A 69 0.68 -17.20 10.81
CA GLU A 69 1.38 -17.36 9.53
C GLU A 69 1.85 -16.01 9.01
N TYR A 70 2.93 -16.02 8.23
CA TYR A 70 3.47 -14.82 7.61
C TYR A 70 3.24 -14.81 6.11
N GLY A 71 2.80 -13.67 5.63
CA GLY A 71 2.72 -13.32 4.23
C GLY A 71 3.76 -12.26 3.87
N ARG A 72 4.17 -12.23 2.60
CA ARG A 72 4.94 -11.12 2.03
C ARG A 72 4.21 -10.55 0.84
N ASP A 73 3.89 -9.25 0.90
CA ASP A 73 3.41 -8.51 -0.26
C ASP A 73 4.59 -8.33 -1.24
N ILE A 74 4.39 -8.75 -2.48
CA ILE A 74 5.39 -8.64 -3.55
C ILE A 74 4.94 -7.63 -4.63
N GLY A 75 4.01 -6.76 -4.27
CA GLY A 75 3.45 -5.73 -5.11
C GLY A 75 2.42 -6.24 -6.11
N TYR A 76 1.72 -5.29 -6.73
CA TYR A 76 0.69 -5.53 -7.75
C TYR A 76 -0.47 -6.42 -7.24
N GLY A 77 -0.82 -6.29 -5.95
CA GLY A 77 -1.91 -7.04 -5.32
C GLY A 77 -1.60 -8.51 -5.09
N ARG A 78 -0.31 -8.89 -5.01
CA ARG A 78 0.11 -10.28 -4.81
C ARG A 78 0.75 -10.46 -3.45
N THR A 79 0.35 -11.51 -2.75
CA THR A 79 0.92 -11.85 -1.45
C THR A 79 1.34 -13.32 -1.46
N VAL A 80 2.59 -13.56 -1.07
CA VAL A 80 3.19 -14.88 -0.95
C VAL A 80 2.99 -15.39 0.48
N TRP A 81 2.53 -16.62 0.62
CA TRP A 81 2.27 -17.30 1.89
C TRP A 81 2.98 -18.65 1.92
N ALA A 82 3.00 -19.31 3.08
CA ALA A 82 3.44 -20.70 3.24
C ALA A 82 4.77 -21.00 2.53
N ARG A 83 5.81 -20.18 2.78
CA ARG A 83 7.16 -20.33 2.17
C ARG A 83 7.18 -20.33 0.63
N GLY A 84 6.23 -19.63 0.01
CA GLY A 84 6.12 -19.64 -1.45
C GLY A 84 5.23 -20.73 -2.00
N GLU A 85 4.58 -21.57 -1.19
CA GLU A 85 3.66 -22.59 -1.71
C GLU A 85 2.35 -21.99 -2.23
N LEU A 86 1.94 -20.85 -1.69
CA LEU A 86 0.70 -20.17 -2.05
C LEU A 86 0.97 -18.70 -2.42
N VAL A 87 0.42 -18.26 -3.54
CA VAL A 87 0.36 -16.84 -3.92
C VAL A 87 -1.10 -16.45 -4.09
N THR A 88 -1.56 -15.50 -3.27
CA THR A 88 -2.88 -14.89 -3.43
C THR A 88 -2.79 -13.67 -4.34
N VAL A 89 -3.71 -13.54 -5.31
CA VAL A 89 -3.65 -12.48 -6.34
C VAL A 89 -4.95 -11.69 -6.38
N ASN A 90 -4.87 -10.38 -6.14
CA ASN A 90 -6.00 -9.47 -6.27
C ASN A 90 -6.36 -9.24 -7.74
N ARG A 91 -7.62 -9.46 -8.09
CA ARG A 91 -8.18 -9.27 -9.45
C ARG A 91 -9.15 -8.09 -9.55
N THR A 92 -9.26 -7.29 -8.51
CA THR A 92 -10.29 -6.23 -8.37
C THR A 92 -10.12 -5.06 -9.34
N ALA A 93 -8.96 -4.88 -9.95
CA ALA A 93 -8.64 -3.71 -10.76
C ALA A 93 -8.57 -3.98 -12.28
N PHE A 94 -9.42 -4.87 -12.83
CA PHE A 94 -9.39 -5.20 -14.28
C PHE A 94 -10.67 -4.82 -15.06
N ARG A 95 -11.41 -3.77 -14.65
CA ARG A 95 -12.60 -3.26 -15.38
C ARG A 95 -12.38 -2.00 -16.24
N GLY A 96 -11.12 -1.68 -16.59
CA GLY A 96 -10.77 -0.56 -17.50
C GLY A 96 -9.72 -0.97 -18.56
N ARG A 97 -9.48 -0.12 -19.57
CA ARG A 97 -8.58 -0.38 -20.73
C ARG A 97 -7.13 -0.74 -20.35
N LEU A 98 -6.71 -0.52 -19.10
CA LEU A 98 -5.43 -0.96 -18.53
C LEU A 98 -5.37 -2.45 -18.13
N GLY A 99 -6.51 -3.16 -18.08
CA GLY A 99 -6.57 -4.55 -17.65
C GLY A 99 -6.04 -5.58 -18.65
N VAL A 100 -5.81 -5.17 -19.90
CA VAL A 100 -5.31 -6.06 -20.97
C VAL A 100 -3.80 -6.29 -20.85
N VAL A 101 -3.03 -5.33 -20.32
CA VAL A 101 -1.56 -5.44 -20.29
C VAL A 101 -1.06 -6.30 -19.11
N LEU A 102 -1.77 -6.30 -17.97
CA LEU A 102 -1.39 -7.09 -16.80
C LEU A 102 -2.01 -8.49 -16.76
N GLY A 103 -3.11 -8.74 -17.48
CA GLY A 103 -3.66 -10.10 -17.65
C GLY A 103 -2.68 -11.06 -18.35
N ALA A 104 -1.89 -10.55 -19.30
CA ALA A 104 -0.87 -11.33 -20.01
C ALA A 104 0.36 -11.66 -19.12
N LEU A 105 0.73 -10.78 -18.20
CA LEU A 105 1.79 -11.04 -17.20
C LEU A 105 1.28 -11.80 -15.97
N GLY A 106 -0.02 -11.77 -15.68
CA GLY A 106 -0.63 -12.46 -14.54
C GLY A 106 -0.76 -13.97 -14.72
N VAL A 107 -0.95 -14.45 -15.95
CA VAL A 107 -1.06 -15.89 -16.24
C VAL A 107 0.29 -16.53 -16.61
N ALA A 108 1.21 -15.77 -17.21
CA ALA A 108 2.53 -16.28 -17.63
C ALA A 108 3.72 -15.82 -16.76
N GLY A 109 3.60 -14.72 -16.02
CA GLY A 109 4.71 -14.10 -15.25
C GLY A 109 4.75 -14.44 -13.76
N ALA A 110 3.78 -15.20 -13.25
CA ALA A 110 3.72 -15.63 -11.85
C ALA A 110 4.60 -16.87 -11.53
N ALA A 111 5.36 -17.35 -12.51
CA ALA A 111 6.16 -18.58 -12.38
C ALA A 111 7.45 -18.42 -11.54
N ALA A 112 7.89 -17.20 -11.26
CA ALA A 112 9.14 -16.95 -10.54
C ALA A 112 8.91 -16.08 -9.30
N VAL A 113 8.53 -16.72 -8.18
CA VAL A 113 8.75 -16.12 -6.86
C VAL A 113 10.20 -16.42 -6.50
N ALA A 114 11.02 -15.39 -6.36
CA ALA A 114 12.40 -15.58 -5.92
C ALA A 114 12.41 -16.05 -4.46
N VAL A 115 13.38 -16.89 -4.07
CA VAL A 115 13.51 -17.37 -2.67
C VAL A 115 13.61 -16.20 -1.68
N SER A 116 14.20 -15.07 -2.08
CA SER A 116 14.26 -13.83 -1.29
C SER A 116 12.89 -13.21 -0.99
N GLN A 117 11.85 -13.61 -1.71
CA GLN A 117 10.47 -13.15 -1.53
C GLN A 117 9.64 -14.11 -0.68
N PHE A 118 10.24 -15.17 -0.15
CA PHE A 118 9.53 -16.05 0.77
C PHE A 118 9.35 -15.36 2.13
N PRO A 119 8.14 -15.42 2.71
CA PRO A 119 7.96 -14.99 4.09
C PRO A 119 8.71 -15.94 5.04
N PRO A 120 9.16 -15.44 6.20
CA PRO A 120 9.72 -16.30 7.25
C PRO A 120 8.66 -17.29 7.74
N LEU A 121 9.09 -18.42 8.31
CA LEU A 121 8.15 -19.32 9.00
C LEU A 121 7.73 -18.78 10.36
N GLU A 122 8.73 -18.29 11.09
CA GLU A 122 8.62 -17.85 12.46
C GLU A 122 9.49 -16.60 12.59
N LEU A 123 9.06 -15.70 13.45
CA LEU A 123 9.81 -14.53 13.87
C LEU A 123 9.81 -14.52 15.38
N GLY A 124 10.95 -14.13 15.98
CA GLY A 124 11.01 -13.91 17.41
C GLY A 124 10.17 -12.69 17.82
N PRO A 125 9.66 -12.64 19.07
CA PRO A 125 8.89 -11.48 19.55
C PRO A 125 9.64 -10.14 19.38
N ASP A 126 10.95 -10.15 19.63
CA ASP A 126 11.81 -8.96 19.48
C ASP A 126 11.96 -8.52 18.02
N GLU A 127 12.01 -9.49 17.09
CA GLU A 127 12.09 -9.22 15.65
C GLU A 127 10.78 -8.65 15.11
N GLU A 128 9.64 -9.22 15.56
CA GLU A 128 8.32 -8.67 15.24
C GLU A 128 8.19 -7.23 15.72
N GLU A 129 8.64 -6.93 16.94
CA GLU A 129 8.56 -5.58 17.51
C GLU A 129 9.43 -4.58 16.74
N ALA A 130 10.65 -4.98 16.35
CA ALA A 130 11.49 -4.17 15.49
C ALA A 130 10.80 -3.87 14.15
N LEU A 131 10.13 -4.87 13.55
CA LEU A 131 9.39 -4.69 12.30
C LEU A 131 8.12 -3.85 12.47
N ARG A 132 7.42 -3.92 13.61
CA ARG A 132 6.30 -3.02 13.93
C ARG A 132 6.77 -1.57 13.99
N GLN A 133 7.90 -1.33 14.64
CA GLN A 133 8.50 0.01 14.72
C GLN A 133 8.91 0.52 13.34
N GLU A 134 9.51 -0.33 12.50
CA GLU A 134 9.84 0.00 11.12
C GLU A 134 8.57 0.41 10.33
N ALA A 135 7.49 -0.38 10.43
CA ALA A 135 6.22 -0.09 9.78
C ALA A 135 5.58 1.22 10.27
N ALA A 136 5.61 1.47 11.59
CA ALA A 136 5.09 2.69 12.18
C ALA A 136 5.85 3.93 11.69
N ARG A 137 7.19 3.87 11.62
CA ARG A 137 8.03 4.95 11.08
C ARG A 137 7.74 5.22 9.60
N ALA A 138 7.59 4.17 8.79
CA ALA A 138 7.26 4.31 7.38
C ALA A 138 5.88 4.97 7.16
N ARG A 139 4.88 4.62 7.98
CA ARG A 139 3.55 5.25 7.94
C ARG A 139 3.60 6.72 8.37
N ALA A 140 4.33 7.03 9.42
CA ALA A 140 4.50 8.42 9.88
C ALA A 140 5.21 9.29 8.83
N ALA A 141 6.24 8.76 8.15
CA ALA A 141 6.92 9.46 7.08
C ALA A 141 5.98 9.79 5.90
N ASN A 142 5.09 8.87 5.54
CA ASN A 142 4.12 9.08 4.45
C ASN A 142 2.91 9.94 4.86
N ALA A 143 2.62 10.08 6.15
CA ALA A 143 1.62 11.03 6.65
C ALA A 143 2.16 12.48 6.64
N ASN A 144 3.48 12.66 6.66
CA ASN A 144 4.12 13.98 6.64
C ASN A 144 4.35 14.54 5.22
N SER A 145 4.18 13.72 4.17
CA SER A 145 4.19 14.14 2.76
C SER A 145 2.83 14.63 2.26
N SER A 146 1.75 14.47 3.04
CA SER A 146 0.43 15.03 2.74
C SER A 146 0.12 16.36 3.47
N SER A 147 1.10 16.97 4.14
CA SER A 147 1.05 18.35 4.65
C SER A 147 1.48 19.34 3.55
N GLY A 148 0.70 19.38 2.46
CA GLY A 148 0.92 20.29 1.34
C GLY A 148 -0.36 21.02 1.00
N GLY A 149 -0.68 22.05 1.78
CA GLY A 149 -1.60 23.11 1.38
C GLY A 149 -2.86 23.25 2.24
N ASP A 150 -2.79 24.17 3.21
CA ASP A 150 -3.93 24.99 3.62
C ASP A 150 -3.42 26.44 3.76
N GLY A 151 -3.76 27.29 2.79
CA GLY A 151 -3.56 28.72 2.88
C GLY A 151 -4.58 29.37 3.82
N SER A 152 -4.11 30.23 4.71
CA SER A 152 -4.86 31.32 5.36
C SER A 152 -3.82 32.21 6.04
N GLY A 153 -3.82 33.54 5.98
CA GLY A 153 -4.65 34.53 5.33
C GLY A 153 -3.94 35.87 5.55
N SER A 154 -3.97 36.73 4.55
CA SER A 154 -3.57 38.14 4.62
C SER A 154 -4.24 38.82 5.81
N SER A 155 -3.47 39.52 6.67
CA SER A 155 -3.89 40.69 7.45
C SER A 155 -2.72 41.30 8.24
N GLY A 156 -2.36 42.54 7.91
CA GLY A 156 -2.05 43.56 8.92
C GLY A 156 -0.60 44.02 9.08
N ASP A 157 -0.32 45.18 8.47
CA ASP A 157 0.61 46.25 8.87
C ASP A 157 1.42 46.11 10.18
N GLY A 158 2.72 46.35 10.06
CA GLY A 158 3.61 46.64 11.19
C GLY A 158 5.02 46.97 10.73
N GLY A 159 5.26 48.24 10.39
CA GLY A 159 6.57 48.74 9.96
C GLY A 159 7.68 48.62 11.01
N GLY A 160 8.92 48.48 10.52
CA GLY A 160 10.13 48.41 11.33
C GLY A 160 11.38 48.39 10.47
N ASP A 161 11.86 49.58 10.16
CA ASP A 161 13.17 49.90 9.58
C ASP A 161 14.34 49.34 10.42
N SER A 162 15.27 48.62 9.78
CA SER A 162 16.73 48.79 9.93
C SER A 162 17.51 47.59 9.39
N GLY A 163 18.52 47.83 8.55
CA GLY A 163 19.64 46.90 8.37
C GLY A 163 20.03 46.60 6.93
N THR A 164 20.86 47.48 6.38
CA THR A 164 21.65 47.36 5.14
C THR A 164 22.42 46.04 5.02
N ASP A 165 22.48 45.45 3.82
CA ASP A 165 23.64 44.74 3.28
C ASP A 165 23.59 44.79 1.74
N TYR A 166 24.68 45.26 1.12
CA TYR A 166 24.86 45.50 -0.30
C TYR A 166 25.28 44.22 -1.07
N ALA A 167 25.03 44.24 -2.39
CA ALA A 167 25.51 43.36 -3.48
C ALA A 167 24.68 42.07 -3.70
N ASP A 168 24.32 41.66 -4.91
CA ASP A 168 24.93 41.94 -6.21
C ASP A 168 23.85 41.93 -7.31
N ASP A 169 24.03 42.83 -8.26
CA ASP A 169 23.13 43.09 -9.38
C ASP A 169 23.35 42.03 -10.48
N HIS A 170 22.39 41.14 -10.68
CA HIS A 170 22.29 40.35 -11.90
C HIS A 170 20.89 40.42 -12.48
N ASP A 171 20.61 41.58 -13.10
CA ASP A 171 19.73 41.69 -14.25
C ASP A 171 20.25 40.77 -15.35
N TRP A 172 19.50 39.72 -15.65
CA TRP A 172 19.48 39.08 -16.97
C TRP A 172 18.02 38.98 -17.40
N ASP A 173 17.65 40.02 -18.14
CA ASP A 173 16.60 40.05 -19.13
C ASP A 173 16.78 38.90 -20.14
N GLY A 174 15.92 37.89 -20.04
CA GLY A 174 15.91 36.74 -20.93
C GLY A 174 14.49 36.30 -21.23
N SER A 175 13.90 36.96 -22.23
CA SER A 175 12.60 36.69 -22.82
C SER A 175 12.33 35.20 -23.08
N GLY A 176 11.14 34.74 -22.69
CA GLY A 176 10.62 33.41 -22.94
C GLY A 176 9.09 33.41 -22.77
N ASP A 177 8.43 34.15 -23.65
CA ASP A 177 6.99 34.11 -23.90
C ASP A 177 6.62 32.76 -24.53
N ASP A 178 6.04 31.84 -23.77
CA ASP A 178 5.26 30.73 -24.34
C ASP A 178 3.92 30.60 -23.59
N GLY A 179 2.95 31.38 -24.08
CA GLY A 179 1.56 31.34 -23.64
C GLY A 179 0.89 30.00 -23.90
N TRP A 180 0.06 29.59 -22.95
CA TRP A 180 -0.88 28.48 -23.09
C TRP A 180 -2.29 28.99 -22.78
N ASP A 181 -2.83 29.77 -23.72
CA ASP A 181 -4.26 30.02 -23.83
C ASP A 181 -4.79 29.06 -24.90
N GLY A 182 -5.68 28.14 -24.50
CA GLY A 182 -6.22 27.12 -25.38
C GLY A 182 -7.52 26.53 -24.85
N ASP A 183 -8.52 27.38 -24.67
CA ASP A 183 -9.94 26.98 -24.63
C ASP A 183 -10.41 26.79 -26.08
N PHE A 184 -10.85 25.58 -26.43
CA PHE A 184 -11.78 25.33 -27.54
C PHE A 184 -12.58 24.04 -27.31
N GLY A 185 -13.86 24.21 -26.93
CA GLY A 185 -15.03 23.65 -27.63
C GLY A 185 -15.39 22.19 -27.41
#